data_AF-A0A947FLQ5-F1
#
_entry.id   AF-A0A947FLQ5-F1
#
_cell.length_a   1.000
_cell.length_b   1.000
_cell.length_c   1.000
_cell.angle_alpha   90.00
_cell.angle_beta   90.00
_cell.angle_gamma   90.00
#
_symmetry.space_group_name_H-M   'P 1'
#
loop_
_entity.id
_entity.type
_entity.pdbx_description
1 polymer ?
#
loop_
_entity_poly.entity_id
_entity_poly.type
_entity_poly.pdbx_seq_one_letter_code
_entity_poly.pdbx_strand_id
1 'polypeptide(L)'
;MKTLKLPDALVSVDWLQQHLDADNLVIFDASWHMPATGRDGLEEWQQAHIPGARFFDFDSRICAPNSDLPHMMPDEAIFTRELRALGLDQDSVVVVYDSMGMFSSPRAWWMLRAMGCDDVALVDGGLVAWYEAGYPIESVTSVPEYAAGDFVALMNPDLIADADTVLGALDDDSVCVLDARPESRFTGEAEEPRPGLRRGHMPGALNLPFA
;
A
#
# COMPACT_ATOMS: atom_id res chain seq x y z
N MET A 1 25.42 -4.83 13.59
CA MET A 1 24.86 -3.70 12.81
C MET A 1 23.83 -3.00 13.67
N LYS A 2 23.66 -1.67 13.53
CA LYS A 2 22.55 -0.97 14.20
C LYS A 2 21.28 -1.35 13.46
N THR A 3 20.40 -2.11 14.10
CA THR A 3 19.04 -2.33 13.58
C THR A 3 18.37 -0.96 13.52
N LEU A 4 18.05 -0.50 12.30
CA LEU A 4 17.24 0.69 12.11
C LEU A 4 15.94 0.54 12.92
N LYS A 5 15.45 1.63 13.50
CA LYS A 5 14.19 1.61 14.25
C LYS A 5 13.29 2.70 13.72
N LEU A 6 12.06 2.32 13.36
CA LEU A 6 11.04 3.27 12.97
C LEU A 6 10.62 4.11 14.20
N PRO A 7 10.53 5.44 14.06
CA PRO A 7 10.09 6.31 15.14
C PRO A 7 8.58 6.20 15.39
N ASP A 8 7.79 5.93 14.36
CA ASP A 8 6.32 5.81 14.38
C ASP A 8 5.83 5.10 13.10
N ALA A 9 4.51 4.95 12.93
CA ALA A 9 3.86 4.50 11.69
C ALA A 9 4.05 5.48 10.52
N LEU A 10 4.47 6.71 10.80
CA LEU A 10 4.87 7.72 9.81
C LEU A 10 6.35 8.09 10.01
N VAL A 11 7.08 8.26 8.91
CA VAL A 11 8.42 8.85 8.89
C VAL A 11 8.45 10.08 8.01
N SER A 12 9.19 11.11 8.41
CA SER A 12 9.39 12.28 7.56
C SER A 12 10.34 11.98 6.40
N VAL A 13 10.24 12.77 5.33
CA VAL A 13 11.21 12.74 4.23
C VAL A 13 12.64 13.00 4.70
N ASP A 14 12.83 13.88 5.69
CA ASP A 14 14.14 14.15 6.31
C ASP A 14 14.70 12.92 7.03
N TRP A 15 13.85 12.17 7.74
CA TRP A 15 14.26 10.93 8.40
C TRP A 15 14.68 9.92 7.33
N LEU A 16 13.89 9.74 6.27
CA LEU A 16 14.21 8.79 5.22
C LEU A 16 15.53 9.16 4.52
N GLN A 17 15.71 10.43 4.16
CA GLN A 17 16.94 10.93 3.54
C GLN A 17 18.19 10.67 4.39
N GLN A 18 18.08 10.76 5.72
CA GLN A 18 19.21 10.50 6.64
C GLN A 18 19.55 9.01 6.79
N HIS A 19 18.67 8.10 6.36
CA HIS A 19 18.80 6.66 6.57
C HIS A 19 18.82 5.84 5.29
N LEU A 20 18.90 6.47 4.09
CA LEU A 20 18.96 5.77 2.79
C LEU A 20 20.05 4.69 2.73
N ASP A 21 21.18 4.90 3.41
CA ASP A 21 22.32 3.97 3.41
C ASP A 21 22.20 2.84 4.46
N ALA A 22 21.05 2.69 5.12
CA ALA A 22 20.86 1.62 6.11
C ALA A 22 20.68 0.26 5.42
N ASP A 23 21.54 -0.70 5.76
CA ASP A 23 21.59 -2.03 5.11
C ASP A 23 20.27 -2.81 5.17
N ASN A 24 19.48 -2.61 6.23
CA ASN A 24 18.20 -3.30 6.44
C ASN A 24 16.97 -2.44 6.07
N LEU A 25 17.16 -1.30 5.39
CA LEU A 25 16.04 -0.48 4.91
C LEU A 25 15.55 -0.97 3.55
N VAL A 26 14.24 -1.19 3.44
CA VAL A 26 13.56 -1.45 2.18
C VAL A 26 12.53 -0.36 1.93
N ILE A 27 12.65 0.30 0.78
CA ILE A 27 11.75 1.40 0.38
C ILE A 27 10.82 0.85 -0.71
N PHE A 28 9.52 0.99 -0.52
CA PHE A 28 8.52 0.61 -1.52
C PHE A 28 7.79 1.83 -2.08
N ASP A 29 7.76 1.92 -3.40
CA ASP A 29 6.83 2.77 -4.12
C ASP A 29 5.57 1.95 -4.42
N ALA A 30 4.46 2.28 -3.77
CA ALA A 30 3.17 1.63 -3.96
C ALA A 30 2.21 2.51 -4.78
N SER A 31 2.73 3.31 -5.72
CA SER A 31 1.92 4.17 -6.58
C SER A 31 0.95 3.34 -7.42
N TRP A 32 -0.34 3.64 -7.26
CA TRP A 32 -1.40 3.10 -8.08
C TRP A 32 -2.40 4.21 -8.40
N HIS A 33 -2.89 4.21 -9.63
CA HIS A 33 -3.82 5.22 -10.11
C HIS A 33 -5.11 4.59 -10.61
N MET A 34 -6.23 5.29 -10.43
CA MET A 34 -7.48 4.86 -11.02
C MET A 34 -7.36 4.82 -12.55
N PRO A 35 -7.94 3.81 -13.24
CA PRO A 35 -7.83 3.66 -14.70
C PRO A 35 -8.23 4.92 -15.49
N ALA A 36 -9.18 5.70 -14.97
CA ALA A 36 -9.67 6.93 -15.61
C ALA A 36 -8.63 8.07 -15.67
N THR A 37 -7.56 7.99 -14.87
CA THR A 37 -6.49 9.02 -14.87
C THR A 37 -5.56 8.89 -16.08
N GLY A 38 -5.48 7.71 -16.70
CA GLY A 38 -4.51 7.42 -17.76
C GLY A 38 -3.05 7.43 -17.28
N ARG A 39 -2.82 7.37 -15.96
CA ARG A 39 -1.50 7.32 -15.33
C ARG A 39 -1.13 5.88 -15.00
N ASP A 40 0.15 5.55 -15.15
CA ASP A 40 0.71 4.23 -14.84
C ASP A 40 1.77 4.38 -13.75
N GLY A 41 1.56 3.71 -12.61
CA GLY A 41 2.45 3.83 -11.46
C GLY A 41 3.85 3.25 -11.70
N LEU A 42 3.95 2.20 -12.51
CA LEU A 42 5.23 1.59 -12.84
C LEU A 42 6.03 2.48 -13.80
N GLU A 43 5.39 3.04 -14.82
CA GLU A 43 6.02 3.98 -15.74
C GLU A 43 6.49 5.26 -15.01
N GLU A 44 5.68 5.77 -14.07
CA GLU A 44 6.07 6.91 -13.23
C GLU A 44 7.26 6.58 -12.33
N TRP A 45 7.24 5.45 -11.64
CA TRP A 45 8.35 4.99 -10.81
C TRP A 45 9.62 4.85 -11.66
N GLN A 46 9.56 4.25 -12.86
CA GLN A 46 10.71 4.15 -13.76
C GLN A 46 11.32 5.51 -14.12
N GLN A 47 10.49 6.54 -14.28
CA GLN A 47 10.94 7.89 -14.61
C GLN A 47 11.51 8.64 -13.41
N ALA A 48 10.90 8.47 -12.23
CA ALA A 48 11.34 9.15 -11.01
C ALA A 48 10.83 8.46 -9.74
N HIS A 49 11.77 8.05 -8.88
CA HIS A 49 11.48 7.44 -7.58
C HIS A 49 12.49 7.86 -6.51
N ILE A 50 12.16 7.62 -5.24
CA ILE A 50 13.12 7.79 -4.13
C ILE A 50 14.30 6.82 -4.35
N PRO A 51 15.56 7.24 -4.15
CA PRO A 51 16.72 6.38 -4.37
C PRO A 51 16.62 5.03 -3.65
N GLY A 52 16.87 3.94 -4.38
CA GLY A 52 16.76 2.58 -3.85
C GLY A 52 15.34 2.03 -3.68
N ALA A 53 14.29 2.82 -3.99
CA ALA A 53 12.91 2.36 -3.92
C ALA A 53 12.62 1.25 -4.92
N ARG A 54 11.84 0.27 -4.48
CA ARG A 54 11.39 -0.89 -5.26
C ARG A 54 9.90 -0.72 -5.54
N PHE A 55 9.45 -1.07 -6.74
CA PHE A 55 8.02 -0.94 -7.07
C PHE A 55 7.20 -2.07 -6.42
N PHE A 56 6.19 -1.70 -5.63
CA PHE A 56 5.28 -2.61 -4.94
C PHE A 56 3.96 -2.73 -5.73
N ASP A 57 3.95 -3.66 -6.67
CA ASP A 57 2.81 -3.87 -7.58
C ASP A 57 1.72 -4.73 -6.92
N PHE A 58 0.86 -4.11 -6.11
CA PHE A 58 -0.30 -4.76 -5.50
C PHE A 58 -1.49 -4.94 -6.44
N ASP A 59 -1.39 -4.50 -7.70
CA ASP A 59 -2.48 -4.60 -8.67
C ASP A 59 -2.33 -5.83 -9.55
N SER A 60 -1.11 -6.15 -10.00
CA SER A 60 -0.85 -7.22 -10.96
C SER A 60 0.03 -8.36 -10.44
N ARG A 61 0.85 -8.12 -9.40
CA ARG A 61 1.83 -9.09 -8.89
C ARG A 61 1.50 -9.59 -7.49
N ILE A 62 1.26 -8.66 -6.56
CA ILE A 62 1.03 -8.91 -5.14
C ILE A 62 -0.48 -8.89 -4.87
N CYS A 63 -1.23 -9.72 -5.60
CA CYS A 63 -2.68 -9.77 -5.53
C CYS A 63 -3.20 -11.21 -5.64
N ALA A 64 -4.45 -11.44 -5.21
CA ALA A 64 -5.09 -12.74 -5.34
C ALA A 64 -5.22 -13.14 -6.82
N PRO A 65 -4.76 -14.34 -7.22
CA PRO A 65 -4.92 -14.79 -8.58
C PRO A 65 -6.39 -15.18 -8.84
N ASN A 66 -6.87 -14.92 -10.05
CA ASN A 66 -8.21 -15.33 -10.52
C ASN A 66 -9.40 -14.73 -9.74
N SER A 67 -9.24 -13.52 -9.19
CA SER A 67 -10.35 -12.79 -8.59
C SER A 67 -11.03 -11.88 -9.61
N ASP A 68 -12.36 -11.90 -9.66
CA ASP A 68 -13.17 -10.91 -10.38
C ASP A 68 -13.30 -9.58 -9.61
N LEU A 69 -12.87 -9.58 -8.35
CA LEU A 69 -12.80 -8.39 -7.49
C LEU A 69 -11.40 -7.76 -7.56
N PRO A 70 -11.31 -6.43 -7.50
CA PRO A 70 -10.03 -5.72 -7.54
C PRO A 70 -9.20 -5.91 -6.27
N HIS A 71 -7.88 -5.73 -6.38
CA HIS A 71 -6.97 -5.52 -5.25
C HIS A 71 -7.14 -6.52 -4.09
N MET A 72 -7.57 -7.75 -4.39
CA MET A 72 -7.81 -8.77 -3.37
C MET A 72 -6.49 -9.22 -2.78
N MET A 73 -6.48 -9.47 -1.47
CA MET A 73 -5.28 -9.92 -0.76
C MET A 73 -4.80 -11.25 -1.33
N PRO A 74 -3.51 -11.41 -1.70
CA PRO A 74 -2.96 -12.71 -2.08
C PRO A 74 -2.91 -13.66 -0.87
N ASP A 75 -2.65 -14.95 -1.13
CA ASP A 75 -2.27 -15.88 -0.08
C ASP A 75 -0.82 -15.63 0.41
N GLU A 76 -0.47 -16.24 1.54
CA GLU A 76 0.86 -16.13 2.16
C GLU A 76 1.98 -16.59 1.21
N ALA A 77 1.73 -17.57 0.33
CA ALA A 77 2.73 -18.13 -0.57
C ALA A 77 3.09 -17.16 -1.69
N ILE A 78 2.08 -16.53 -2.29
CA ILE A 78 2.25 -15.48 -3.31
C ILE A 78 2.91 -14.26 -2.68
N PHE A 79 2.42 -13.80 -1.53
CA PHE A 79 2.99 -12.63 -0.85
C PHE A 79 4.46 -12.88 -0.49
N THR A 80 4.78 -14.03 0.11
CA THR A 80 6.16 -14.45 0.42
C THR A 80 7.03 -14.43 -0.84
N ARG A 81 6.57 -15.05 -1.93
CA ARG A 81 7.34 -15.14 -3.18
C ARG A 81 7.66 -13.76 -3.75
N GLU A 82 6.66 -12.90 -3.89
CA GLU A 82 6.85 -11.59 -4.51
C GLU A 82 7.70 -10.66 -3.62
N LEU A 83 7.49 -10.66 -2.31
CA LEU A 83 8.27 -9.82 -1.39
C LEU A 83 9.73 -10.27 -1.27
N ARG A 84 10.00 -11.58 -1.30
CA ARG A 84 11.38 -12.09 -1.40
C ARG A 84 12.03 -11.72 -2.72
N ALA A 85 11.30 -11.76 -3.85
CA ALA A 85 11.81 -11.33 -5.15
C ALA A 85 12.13 -9.82 -5.18
N LEU A 86 11.42 -9.04 -4.37
CA LEU A 86 11.72 -7.65 -4.08
C LEU A 86 12.78 -7.49 -2.99
N GLY A 87 13.49 -8.54 -2.56
CA GLY A 87 14.59 -8.49 -1.59
C GLY A 87 14.20 -8.15 -0.16
N LEU A 88 12.97 -8.46 0.27
CA LEU A 88 12.53 -8.28 1.65
C LEU A 88 13.03 -9.43 2.53
N ASP A 89 13.70 -9.08 3.62
CA ASP A 89 14.13 -10.00 4.68
C ASP A 89 13.24 -9.87 5.92
N GLN A 90 13.27 -10.87 6.79
CA GLN A 90 12.47 -10.92 8.01
C GLN A 90 12.81 -9.81 9.01
N ASP A 91 14.02 -9.26 8.96
CA ASP A 91 14.52 -8.16 9.81
C ASP A 91 14.63 -6.82 9.07
N SER A 92 14.04 -6.74 7.88
CA SER A 92 13.93 -5.50 7.12
C SER A 92 13.06 -4.48 7.84
N VAL A 93 13.48 -3.22 7.81
CA VAL A 93 12.66 -2.06 8.14
C VAL A 93 12.10 -1.51 6.84
N VAL A 94 10.78 -1.41 6.75
CA VAL A 94 10.10 -1.03 5.52
C VAL A 94 9.54 0.38 5.62
N VAL A 95 9.74 1.17 4.58
CA VAL A 95 9.02 2.43 4.39
C VAL A 95 8.28 2.39 3.05
N VAL A 96 7.04 2.88 3.04
CA VAL A 96 6.18 2.86 1.87
C VAL A 96 5.74 4.27 1.53
N TYR A 97 5.74 4.61 0.25
CA TYR A 97 5.21 5.88 -0.24
C TYR A 97 4.41 5.68 -1.53
N ASP A 98 3.73 6.74 -1.98
CA ASP A 98 3.15 6.81 -3.32
C ASP A 98 3.36 8.21 -3.92
N SER A 99 3.10 8.32 -5.24
CA SER A 99 3.31 9.54 -6.01
C SER A 99 2.28 10.65 -5.75
N MET A 100 1.25 10.37 -4.95
CA MET A 100 0.14 11.28 -4.64
C MET A 100 0.16 11.80 -3.20
N GLY A 101 1.13 11.37 -2.40
CA GLY A 101 1.31 11.77 -1.00
C GLY A 101 0.82 10.71 -0.04
N MET A 102 -0.49 10.42 -0.04
CA MET A 102 -1.07 9.36 0.80
C MET A 102 -2.39 8.86 0.19
N PHE A 103 -2.28 8.11 -0.91
CA PHE A 103 -3.42 7.56 -1.64
C PHE A 103 -3.41 6.03 -1.61
N SER A 104 -2.40 5.42 -2.23
CA SER A 104 -2.29 3.97 -2.38
C SER A 104 -1.28 3.34 -1.43
N SER A 105 -0.31 4.11 -0.92
CA SER A 105 0.68 3.62 0.05
C SER A 105 0.09 3.06 1.35
N PRO A 106 -1.01 3.60 1.94
CA PRO A 106 -1.62 2.99 3.12
C PRO A 106 -2.14 1.57 2.86
N ARG A 107 -2.53 1.24 1.62
CA ARG A 107 -2.92 -0.12 1.24
C ARG A 107 -1.73 -1.08 1.38
N ALA A 108 -0.59 -0.74 0.80
CA ALA A 108 0.62 -1.57 0.87
C ALA A 108 1.16 -1.69 2.31
N TRP A 109 1.14 -0.60 3.08
CA TRP A 109 1.44 -0.63 4.53
C TRP A 109 0.53 -1.62 5.28
N TRP A 110 -0.78 -1.56 5.05
CA TRP A 110 -1.73 -2.49 5.67
C TRP A 110 -1.49 -3.94 5.21
N MET A 111 -1.19 -4.17 3.93
CA MET A 111 -0.90 -5.50 3.38
C MET A 111 0.32 -6.13 4.06
N LEU A 112 1.38 -5.35 4.26
CA LEU A 112 2.59 -5.78 4.97
C LEU A 112 2.27 -6.19 6.41
N ARG A 113 1.52 -5.35 7.15
CA ARG A 113 1.11 -5.67 8.53
C ARG A 113 0.18 -6.88 8.61
N ALA A 114 -0.79 -6.99 7.69
CA ALA A 114 -1.69 -8.12 7.59
C ALA A 114 -0.95 -9.44 7.28
N MET A 115 0.28 -9.37 6.77
CA MET A 115 1.15 -10.51 6.47
C MET A 115 2.31 -10.68 7.45
N GLY A 116 2.28 -10.01 8.61
CA GLY A 116 3.25 -10.21 9.68
C GLY A 116 4.54 -9.38 9.56
N CYS A 117 4.56 -8.35 8.69
CA CYS A 117 5.63 -7.35 8.65
C CYS A 117 5.23 -6.14 9.52
N ASP A 118 5.65 -6.14 10.79
CA ASP A 118 5.30 -5.09 11.75
C ASP A 118 6.20 -3.85 11.68
N ASP A 119 7.47 -4.00 11.28
CA ASP A 119 8.43 -2.91 11.14
C ASP A 119 8.23 -2.16 9.80
N VAL A 120 7.06 -1.56 9.64
CA VAL A 120 6.65 -0.81 8.44
C VAL A 120 6.05 0.56 8.77
N ALA A 121 6.51 1.60 8.07
CA ALA A 121 5.98 2.96 8.14
C ALA A 121 5.62 3.52 6.76
N LEU A 122 4.84 4.61 6.75
CA LEU A 122 4.58 5.42 5.56
C LEU A 122 5.49 6.65 5.56
N VAL A 123 5.87 7.12 4.37
CA VAL A 123 6.53 8.42 4.21
C VAL A 123 5.47 9.52 4.25
N ASP A 124 5.54 10.37 5.28
CA ASP A 124 4.62 11.50 5.45
C ASP A 124 4.74 12.49 4.28
N GLY A 125 3.64 12.66 3.55
CA GLY A 125 3.56 13.47 2.33
C GLY A 125 4.12 12.80 1.05
N GLY A 126 4.57 11.55 1.13
CA GLY A 126 4.97 10.72 -0.01
C GLY A 126 6.02 11.36 -0.94
N LEU A 127 5.96 11.03 -2.24
CA LEU A 127 6.91 11.56 -3.23
C LEU A 127 6.75 13.08 -3.43
N VAL A 128 5.55 13.62 -3.18
CA VAL A 128 5.28 15.07 -3.28
C VAL A 128 6.15 15.83 -2.27
N ALA A 129 6.12 15.44 -1.00
CA ALA A 129 6.96 16.05 0.03
C ALA A 129 8.46 15.83 -0.22
N TRP A 130 8.83 14.68 -0.81
CA TRP A 130 10.22 14.40 -1.19
C TRP A 130 10.74 15.40 -2.24
N TYR A 131 9.92 15.72 -3.25
CA TYR A 131 10.23 16.76 -4.23
C TYR A 131 10.31 18.15 -3.62
N GLU A 132 9.35 18.50 -2.75
CA GLU A 132 9.33 19.80 -2.08
C GLU A 132 10.55 20.03 -1.19
N ALA A 133 11.08 18.96 -0.58
CA ALA A 133 12.32 18.99 0.19
C ALA A 133 13.59 19.10 -0.68
N GLY A 134 13.48 18.96 -2.01
CA GLY A 134 14.60 19.06 -2.94
C GLY A 134 15.57 17.88 -2.89
N TYR A 135 15.08 16.71 -2.47
CA TYR A 135 15.89 15.50 -2.34
C TYR A 135 16.11 14.79 -3.68
N PRO A 136 17.21 14.03 -3.82
CA PRO A 136 17.55 13.36 -5.08
C PRO A 136 16.50 12.31 -5.46
N ILE A 137 16.37 12.07 -6.75
CA ILE A 137 15.54 10.99 -7.31
C ILE A 137 16.39 10.08 -8.20
N GLU A 138 15.91 8.86 -8.38
CA GLU A 138 16.45 7.89 -9.32
C GLU A 138 15.47 7.63 -10.47
N SER A 139 16.02 7.12 -11.58
CA SER A 139 15.26 6.69 -12.76
C SER A 139 15.90 5.44 -13.32
N VAL A 140 15.10 4.50 -13.82
CA VAL A 140 15.57 3.23 -14.38
C VAL A 140 14.87 2.92 -15.69
N THR A 141 15.55 2.24 -16.62
CA THR A 141 14.94 1.79 -17.89
C THR A 141 14.14 0.50 -17.75
N SER A 142 14.31 -0.22 -16.63
CA SER A 142 13.63 -1.49 -16.33
C SER A 142 13.70 -1.77 -14.83
N VAL A 143 12.76 -2.56 -14.31
CA VAL A 143 12.79 -3.02 -12.91
C VAL A 143 14.06 -3.84 -12.66
N PRO A 144 14.93 -3.47 -11.71
CA PRO A 144 16.12 -4.24 -11.36
C PRO A 144 15.78 -5.63 -10.80
N GLU A 145 16.70 -6.57 -10.95
CA GLU A 145 16.66 -7.82 -10.20
C GLU A 145 17.32 -7.62 -8.83
N TYR A 146 16.63 -8.04 -7.77
CA TYR A 146 17.15 -8.01 -6.40
C TYR A 146 17.61 -9.40 -5.97
N ALA A 147 18.57 -9.45 -5.05
CA ALA A 147 18.85 -10.70 -4.35
C ALA A 147 17.59 -11.13 -3.59
N ALA A 148 17.25 -12.42 -3.66
CA ALA A 148 16.08 -12.94 -2.97
C ALA A 148 16.27 -12.82 -1.46
N GLY A 149 15.33 -12.17 -0.78
CA GLY A 149 15.31 -12.09 0.67
C GLY A 149 14.75 -13.35 1.34
N ASP A 150 14.65 -13.34 2.66
CA ASP A 150 14.20 -14.47 3.47
C ASP A 150 12.82 -14.33 4.14
N PHE A 151 12.11 -13.22 3.90
CA PHE A 151 10.80 -12.93 4.51
C PHE A 151 9.80 -14.09 4.38
N VAL A 152 9.04 -14.41 5.44
CA VAL A 152 7.94 -15.38 5.39
C VAL A 152 6.66 -14.68 5.84
N ALA A 153 5.67 -14.64 4.96
CA ALA A 153 4.35 -14.09 5.30
C ALA A 153 3.65 -14.97 6.33
N LEU A 154 3.10 -14.33 7.36
CA LEU A 154 2.23 -14.94 8.35
C LEU A 154 0.97 -14.08 8.45
N MET A 155 -0.11 -14.55 7.83
CA MET A 155 -1.35 -13.80 7.73
C MET A 155 -1.99 -13.63 9.11
N ASN A 156 -2.30 -12.39 9.45
CA ASN A 156 -3.14 -12.05 10.59
C ASN A 156 -4.60 -11.87 10.11
N PRO A 157 -5.49 -12.85 10.36
CA PRO A 157 -6.87 -12.78 9.90
C PRO A 157 -7.66 -11.65 10.56
N ASP A 158 -7.26 -11.18 11.75
CA ASP A 158 -7.97 -10.09 12.46
C ASP A 158 -7.83 -8.73 11.76
N LEU A 159 -6.90 -8.61 10.80
CA LEU A 159 -6.71 -7.40 9.99
C LEU A 159 -7.49 -7.43 8.68
N ILE A 160 -8.23 -8.50 8.38
CA ILE A 160 -8.99 -8.69 7.13
C ILE A 160 -10.41 -9.14 7.47
N ALA A 161 -11.41 -8.35 7.08
CA ALA A 161 -12.81 -8.74 7.18
C ALA A 161 -13.32 -9.25 5.82
N ASP A 162 -13.91 -10.45 5.81
CA ASP A 162 -14.61 -10.98 4.64
C ASP A 162 -16.08 -10.48 4.58
N ALA A 163 -16.80 -10.86 3.52
CA ALA A 163 -18.17 -10.41 3.31
C ALA A 163 -19.13 -10.83 4.43
N ASP A 164 -18.96 -12.03 4.99
CA ASP A 164 -19.81 -12.54 6.07
C ASP A 164 -19.53 -11.80 7.39
N THR A 165 -18.26 -11.49 7.66
CA THR A 165 -17.82 -10.68 8.80
C THR A 165 -18.41 -9.28 8.73
N VAL A 166 -18.32 -8.62 7.56
CA VAL A 166 -18.91 -7.29 7.35
C VAL A 166 -20.43 -7.36 7.48
N LEU A 167 -21.09 -8.36 6.89
CA LEU A 167 -22.53 -8.51 7.00
C LEU A 167 -23.00 -8.64 8.45
N GLY A 168 -22.30 -9.45 9.26
CA GLY A 168 -22.59 -9.58 10.69
C GLY A 168 -22.36 -8.29 11.47
N ALA A 169 -21.33 -7.51 11.11
CA ALA A 169 -21.01 -6.23 11.75
C ALA A 169 -22.06 -5.15 11.48
N LEU A 170 -22.75 -5.17 10.34
CA LEU A 170 -23.79 -4.17 10.02
C LEU A 170 -25.04 -4.28 10.92
N ASP A 171 -25.25 -5.45 11.55
CA ASP A 171 -26.33 -5.70 12.50
C ASP A 171 -25.88 -5.56 13.98
N ASP A 172 -24.60 -5.27 14.23
CA ASP A 172 -24.01 -5.17 15.58
C ASP A 172 -23.69 -3.71 15.93
N ASP A 173 -24.50 -3.11 16.81
CA ASP A 173 -24.33 -1.73 17.30
C ASP A 173 -22.99 -1.48 18.02
N SER A 174 -22.24 -2.53 18.37
CA SER A 174 -20.90 -2.40 18.97
C SER A 174 -19.77 -2.27 17.96
N VAL A 175 -20.04 -2.48 16.67
CA VAL A 175 -19.08 -2.40 15.57
C VAL A 175 -19.43 -1.25 14.64
N CYS A 176 -18.41 -0.52 14.18
CA CYS A 176 -18.58 0.56 13.23
C CYS A 176 -17.96 0.18 11.88
N VAL A 177 -18.77 0.18 10.82
CA VAL A 177 -18.29 -0.01 9.44
C VAL A 177 -18.10 1.37 8.80
N LEU A 178 -16.86 1.73 8.49
CA LEU A 178 -16.49 2.99 7.85
C LEU A 178 -16.20 2.79 6.36
N ASP A 179 -16.89 3.54 5.52
CA ASP A 179 -16.66 3.58 4.08
C ASP A 179 -15.81 4.81 3.72
N ALA A 180 -14.63 4.56 3.15
CA ALA A 180 -13.66 5.58 2.79
C ALA A 180 -13.94 6.27 1.44
N ARG A 181 -14.97 5.85 0.69
CA ARG A 181 -15.29 6.47 -0.61
C ARG A 181 -15.73 7.93 -0.42
N PRO A 182 -15.57 8.77 -1.46
CA PRO A 182 -16.15 10.11 -1.47
C PRO A 182 -17.65 10.11 -1.17
N GLU A 183 -18.12 11.14 -0.47
CA GLU A 183 -19.51 11.27 -0.02
C GLU A 183 -20.52 11.06 -1.14
N SER A 184 -20.29 11.64 -2.32
CA SER A 184 -21.19 11.51 -3.47
C SER A 184 -21.36 10.07 -3.97
N ARG A 185 -20.36 9.20 -3.80
CA ARG A 185 -20.48 7.76 -4.13
C ARG A 185 -21.22 7.01 -3.02
N PHE A 186 -20.97 7.39 -1.77
CA PHE A 186 -21.64 6.83 -0.61
C PHE A 186 -23.14 7.15 -0.58
N THR A 187 -23.53 8.38 -0.90
CA THR A 187 -24.95 8.82 -0.99
C THR A 187 -25.63 8.39 -2.29
N GLY A 188 -24.84 7.94 -3.28
CA GLY A 188 -25.32 7.44 -4.57
C GLY A 188 -25.62 8.53 -5.62
N GLU A 189 -25.15 9.74 -5.39
CA GLU A 189 -25.24 10.88 -6.32
C GLU A 189 -24.29 10.70 -7.52
N ALA A 190 -23.13 10.07 -7.30
CA ALA A 190 -22.14 9.76 -8.33
C ALA A 190 -22.18 8.28 -8.75
N GLU A 191 -21.73 8.01 -10.00
CA GLU A 191 -21.49 6.65 -10.47
C GLU A 191 -20.25 6.04 -9.82
N GLU A 192 -20.25 4.71 -9.70
CA GLU A 192 -19.05 3.97 -9.36
C GLU A 192 -18.08 3.93 -10.56
N PRO A 193 -16.75 4.01 -10.34
CA PRO A 193 -15.77 3.95 -11.43
C PRO A 193 -15.84 2.66 -12.25
N ARG A 194 -16.37 1.57 -11.65
CA ARG A 194 -16.54 0.28 -12.34
C ARG A 194 -17.96 0.13 -12.89
N PRO A 195 -18.11 -0.15 -14.19
CA PRO A 195 -19.42 -0.42 -14.78
C PRO A 195 -20.14 -1.58 -14.09
N GLY A 196 -21.46 -1.42 -13.89
CA GLY A 196 -22.32 -2.49 -13.35
C GLY A 196 -22.42 -2.54 -11.82
N LEU A 197 -21.65 -1.73 -11.07
CA LEU A 197 -21.81 -1.62 -9.63
C LEU A 197 -23.02 -0.75 -9.26
N ARG A 198 -23.69 -1.11 -8.15
CA ARG A 198 -24.75 -0.30 -7.57
C ARG A 198 -24.16 0.94 -6.90
N ARG A 199 -24.86 2.06 -7.00
CA ARG A 199 -24.57 3.27 -6.23
C ARG A 199 -25.01 3.11 -4.77
N GLY A 200 -24.54 4.00 -3.89
CA GLY A 200 -24.91 4.03 -2.47
C GLY A 200 -23.95 3.25 -1.59
N HIS A 201 -24.40 2.86 -0.40
CA HIS A 201 -23.60 2.19 0.63
C HIS A 201 -24.35 1.04 1.32
N MET A 202 -23.63 0.28 2.14
CA MET A 202 -24.19 -0.79 2.97
C MET A 202 -25.04 -0.19 4.11
N PRO A 203 -26.27 -0.65 4.36
CA PRO A 203 -27.09 -0.13 5.46
C PRO A 203 -26.35 -0.20 6.81
N GLY A 204 -26.32 0.90 7.56
CA GLY A 204 -25.62 0.99 8.84
C GLY A 204 -24.15 1.42 8.77
N ALA A 205 -23.53 1.36 7.58
CA ALA A 205 -22.19 1.91 7.40
C ALA A 205 -22.21 3.46 7.53
N LEU A 206 -21.10 4.03 8.02
CA LEU A 206 -20.87 5.46 8.07
C LEU A 206 -19.84 5.86 7.02
N ASN A 207 -19.87 7.11 6.58
CA ASN A 207 -18.91 7.64 5.63
C ASN A 207 -17.78 8.39 6.34
N LEU A 208 -16.55 8.03 6.05
CA LEU A 208 -15.35 8.77 6.44
C LEU A 208 -14.42 8.83 5.22
N PRO A 209 -14.65 9.78 4.29
CA PRO A 209 -13.81 9.93 3.11
C PRO A 209 -12.33 10.05 3.48
N PHE A 210 -11.45 9.44 2.69
CA PHE A 210 -10.01 9.38 2.99
C PHE A 210 -9.26 10.72 2.85
N ALA A 211 -9.90 11.75 2.29
CA ALA A 211 -9.30 13.04 1.94
C ALA A 211 -9.67 14.15 2.92
#